data_AF-A0A6I6FWJ4-F1
#
_entry.id   AF-A0A6I6FWJ4-F1
#
_cell.length_a   1.000
_cell.length_b   1.000
_cell.length_c   1.000
_cell.angle_alpha   90.00
_cell.angle_beta   90.00
_cell.angle_gamma   90.00
#
_symmetry.space_group_name_H-M   'P 1'
#
loop_
_entity.id
_entity.type
_entity.pdbx_description
1 polymer ?
#
loop_
_entity_poly.entity_id
_entity_poly.type
_entity_poly.pdbx_seq_one_letter_code
_entity_poly.pdbx_strand_id
1 'polypeptide(L)'
;MRRRRPAVVIALILLALGGCADAPARGGGDGGPLPVPLRGAGTVSPEQTRALHEAEERAVTSCMLRRGLPYRPVPARRPTGGTDNPYGLLTGRDAAAHGYGISATALAGAAEDPNEPLPATWDAERRAAWHRALTGSGRHHRTLTAPGAASLRINTDGCVYAARTALYGSAWEQAELTVAGLAAQVVARVTADRAFLAAQQDWAACMRDAGERVSTLQQARGVIQDAVERAAPRAPLRAVGRREVEIARRDARCQSESGLAGATRTAQERVEAALPDSARQATATLLSLRAAALDRASR
;
A
#
# COMPACT_ATOMS: atom_id res chain seq x y z
N MET A 1 -83.33 26.40 -14.32
CA MET A 1 -82.30 25.43 -14.71
C MET A 1 -80.92 26.09 -14.70
N ARG A 2 -80.02 25.48 -13.92
CA ARG A 2 -78.53 25.55 -13.86
C ARG A 2 -77.85 26.71 -14.59
N ARG A 3 -77.40 27.76 -13.87
CA ARG A 3 -76.07 27.88 -13.20
C ARG A 3 -74.88 27.71 -14.16
N ARG A 4 -74.43 28.83 -14.73
CA ARG A 4 -72.99 29.12 -14.92
C ARG A 4 -72.50 29.75 -13.63
N ARG A 5 -71.42 29.23 -13.04
CA ARG A 5 -70.75 29.84 -11.88
C ARG A 5 -69.24 29.59 -11.91
N PRO A 6 -68.47 30.50 -11.28
CA PRO A 6 -67.25 31.07 -11.83
C PRO A 6 -66.01 30.74 -10.98
N ALA A 7 -64.90 31.38 -11.34
CA ALA A 7 -63.62 31.47 -10.66
C ALA A 7 -63.68 31.48 -9.12
N VAL A 8 -62.71 30.83 -8.48
CA VAL A 8 -62.31 31.14 -7.10
C VAL A 8 -60.79 31.04 -6.98
N VAL A 9 -60.19 32.22 -6.74
CA VAL A 9 -58.90 32.44 -6.10
C VAL A 9 -59.01 31.97 -4.65
N ILE A 10 -58.05 31.18 -4.16
CA ILE A 10 -57.88 30.92 -2.73
C ILE A 10 -56.46 31.33 -2.34
N ALA A 11 -56.37 32.43 -1.62
CA ALA A 11 -55.30 32.72 -0.68
C ALA A 11 -55.89 32.55 0.73
N LEU A 12 -55.22 31.79 1.61
CA LEU A 12 -55.34 31.70 3.08
C LEU A 12 -54.29 30.66 3.54
N ILE A 13 -53.57 30.72 4.65
CA ILE A 13 -53.27 31.70 5.71
C ILE A 13 -51.97 31.19 6.40
N LEU A 14 -51.20 32.10 6.98
CA LEU A 14 -50.04 31.84 7.84
C LEU A 14 -50.41 31.13 9.17
N LEU A 15 -49.59 30.15 9.56
CA LEU A 15 -49.40 29.73 10.96
C LEU A 15 -47.89 29.69 11.24
N ALA A 16 -47.44 30.60 12.11
CA ALA A 16 -46.11 30.58 12.70
C ALA A 16 -46.20 29.91 14.08
N LEU A 17 -45.50 28.79 14.28
CA LEU A 17 -45.14 28.23 15.58
C LEU A 17 -43.77 27.51 15.47
N GLY A 18 -42.78 28.04 16.19
CA GLY A 18 -41.81 27.29 17.00
C GLY A 18 -40.89 26.25 16.36
N GLY A 19 -39.61 26.63 16.24
CA GLY A 19 -38.46 25.90 16.81
C GLY A 19 -38.36 24.39 16.64
N CYS A 20 -37.52 23.96 15.70
CA CYS A 20 -36.24 23.31 16.00
C CYS A 20 -35.38 23.50 14.75
N ALA A 21 -34.23 24.16 14.91
CA ALA A 21 -33.20 24.06 13.91
C ALA A 21 -32.80 22.58 13.86
N ASP A 22 -33.09 21.91 12.75
CA ASP A 22 -32.42 20.66 12.43
C ASP A 22 -30.94 21.00 12.26
N ALA A 23 -30.23 20.92 13.38
CA ALA A 23 -28.81 20.73 13.37
C ALA A 23 -28.56 19.56 12.41
N PRO A 24 -27.75 19.73 11.35
CA PRO A 24 -27.35 18.57 10.57
C PRO A 24 -26.77 17.59 11.57
N ALA A 25 -27.39 16.41 11.66
CA ALA A 25 -26.88 15.31 12.44
C ALA A 25 -25.41 15.18 12.08
N ARG A 26 -24.53 15.49 13.03
CA ARG A 26 -23.11 15.15 12.96
C ARG A 26 -23.01 13.63 13.08
N GLY A 27 -23.45 12.94 12.03
CA GLY A 27 -23.01 11.60 11.72
C GLY A 27 -21.59 11.72 11.19
N GLY A 28 -20.63 11.84 12.11
CA GLY A 28 -19.20 11.85 11.83
C GLY A 28 -18.76 10.49 11.28
N GLY A 29 -18.99 10.28 10.00
CA GLY A 29 -18.17 9.39 9.18
C GLY A 29 -17.16 10.26 8.44
N ASP A 30 -15.97 10.45 9.03
CA ASP A 30 -14.81 10.99 8.32
C ASP A 30 -14.42 10.03 7.19
N GLY A 31 -15.14 10.14 6.06
CA GLY A 31 -15.14 9.17 4.97
C GLY A 31 -14.24 9.53 3.79
N GLY A 32 -13.11 10.19 4.04
CA GLY A 32 -12.10 10.44 3.00
C GLY A 32 -11.11 9.29 2.90
N PRO A 33 -10.46 9.05 1.73
CA PRO A 33 -9.35 8.11 1.63
C PRO A 33 -8.25 8.45 2.66
N LEU A 34 -7.65 7.43 3.29
CA LEU A 34 -6.54 7.62 4.22
C LEU A 34 -5.38 8.36 3.53
N PRO A 35 -4.69 9.28 4.23
CA PRO A 35 -3.55 9.99 3.64
C PRO A 35 -2.43 9.00 3.26
N VAL A 36 -1.86 9.23 2.09
CA VAL A 36 -0.70 8.50 1.55
C VAL A 36 0.26 9.50 0.90
N PRO A 37 1.59 9.33 1.04
CA PRO A 37 2.56 10.26 0.47
C PRO A 37 2.42 10.42 -1.04
N LEU A 38 2.76 11.62 -1.54
CA LEU A 38 2.91 11.95 -2.95
C LEU A 38 1.67 11.58 -3.77
N ARG A 39 0.48 11.74 -3.18
CA ARG A 39 -0.81 11.39 -3.78
C ARG A 39 -0.90 9.93 -4.24
N GLY A 40 -0.19 9.02 -3.56
CA GLY A 40 -0.19 7.61 -3.89
C GLY A 40 0.62 7.29 -5.15
N ALA A 41 1.61 8.10 -5.52
CA ALA A 41 2.46 7.81 -6.68
C ALA A 41 3.18 6.46 -6.62
N GLY A 42 3.48 5.97 -5.41
CA GLY A 42 4.01 4.62 -5.18
C GLY A 42 2.95 3.51 -5.14
N THR A 43 1.67 3.86 -5.10
CA THR A 43 0.57 2.89 -5.01
C THR A 43 0.10 2.44 -6.41
N VAL A 44 -0.25 1.17 -6.52
CA VAL A 44 -0.71 0.52 -7.75
C VAL A 44 -1.90 -0.37 -7.41
N SER A 45 -2.94 -0.37 -8.25
CA SER A 45 -4.11 -1.22 -7.99
C SER A 45 -3.75 -2.71 -8.07
N PRO A 46 -4.45 -3.61 -7.36
CA PRO A 46 -4.21 -5.05 -7.48
C PRO A 46 -4.24 -5.58 -8.92
N GLU A 47 -5.15 -5.04 -9.75
CA GLU A 47 -5.30 -5.41 -11.15
C GLU A 47 -4.09 -4.97 -11.98
N GLN A 48 -3.64 -3.72 -11.78
CA GLN A 48 -2.46 -3.18 -12.44
C GLN A 48 -1.19 -3.93 -12.00
N THR A 49 -1.04 -4.22 -10.71
CA THR A 49 0.08 -5.01 -10.16
C THR A 49 0.13 -6.40 -10.82
N ARG A 50 -1.02 -7.08 -10.93
CA ARG A 50 -1.10 -8.37 -11.61
C ARG A 50 -0.71 -8.26 -13.09
N ALA A 51 -1.26 -7.30 -13.81
CA ALA A 51 -0.99 -7.12 -15.24
C ALA A 51 0.51 -6.85 -15.52
N LEU A 52 1.12 -5.97 -14.73
CA LEU A 52 2.55 -5.66 -14.81
C LEU A 52 3.42 -6.87 -14.46
N HIS A 53 3.08 -7.59 -13.38
CA HIS A 53 3.77 -8.81 -12.97
C HIS A 53 3.76 -9.88 -14.07
N GLU A 54 2.59 -10.17 -14.63
CA GLU A 54 2.47 -11.16 -15.70
C GLU A 54 3.24 -10.76 -16.96
N ALA A 55 3.28 -9.46 -17.30
CA ALA A 55 4.07 -8.96 -18.42
C ALA A 55 5.59 -9.08 -18.17
N GLU A 56 6.05 -8.76 -16.95
CA GLU A 56 7.45 -8.92 -16.55
C GLU A 56 7.87 -10.39 -16.63
N GLU A 57 7.08 -11.30 -16.07
CA GLU A 57 7.36 -12.74 -16.11
C GLU A 57 7.42 -13.29 -17.54
N ARG A 58 6.53 -12.86 -18.45
CA ARG A 58 6.60 -13.23 -19.87
C ARG A 58 7.90 -12.75 -20.52
N ALA A 59 8.34 -11.54 -20.20
CA ALA A 59 9.58 -10.98 -20.72
C ALA A 59 10.82 -11.71 -20.15
N VAL A 60 10.80 -12.08 -18.86
CA VAL A 60 11.85 -12.90 -18.22
C VAL A 60 11.91 -14.28 -18.87
N THR A 61 10.77 -14.97 -19.05
CA THR A 61 10.72 -16.27 -19.76
C THR A 61 11.35 -16.16 -21.14
N SER A 62 10.95 -15.17 -21.93
CA SER A 62 11.48 -14.96 -23.29
C SER A 62 12.99 -14.73 -23.27
N CYS A 63 13.48 -13.99 -22.28
CA CYS A 63 14.90 -13.71 -22.10
C CYS A 63 15.71 -14.95 -21.73
N MET A 64 15.20 -15.77 -20.81
CA MET A 64 15.83 -17.02 -20.37
C MET A 64 15.87 -18.05 -21.50
N LEU A 65 14.77 -18.18 -22.25
CA LEU A 65 14.71 -19.07 -23.43
C LEU A 65 15.75 -18.70 -24.50
N ARG A 66 15.94 -17.40 -24.80
CA ARG A 66 17.00 -16.96 -25.72
C ARG A 66 18.41 -17.30 -25.23
N ARG A 67 18.60 -17.46 -23.91
CA ARG A 67 19.86 -17.91 -23.30
C ARG A 67 19.94 -19.44 -23.18
N GLY A 68 19.00 -20.18 -23.76
CA GLY A 68 18.98 -21.66 -23.71
C GLY A 68 18.63 -22.23 -22.34
N LEU A 69 18.02 -21.43 -21.46
CA LEU A 69 17.73 -21.81 -20.08
C LEU A 69 16.21 -21.84 -19.84
N PRO A 70 15.67 -22.93 -19.26
CA PRO A 70 14.24 -23.01 -18.99
C PRO A 70 13.88 -22.06 -17.83
N TYR A 71 12.71 -21.42 -17.92
CA TYR A 71 12.14 -20.59 -16.87
C TYR A 71 10.63 -20.68 -16.93
N ARG A 72 9.99 -20.90 -15.79
CA ARG A 72 8.54 -20.93 -15.63
C ARG A 72 8.09 -19.62 -14.99
N PRO A 73 7.13 -18.89 -15.60
CA PRO A 73 6.54 -17.70 -14.99
C PRO A 73 6.11 -17.95 -13.55
N VAL A 74 6.53 -17.09 -12.64
CA VAL A 74 6.06 -17.09 -11.25
C VAL A 74 4.67 -16.46 -11.23
N PRO A 75 3.63 -17.10 -10.67
CA PRO A 75 2.30 -16.50 -10.60
C PRO A 75 2.27 -15.24 -9.72
N ALA A 76 1.45 -14.25 -10.11
CA ALA A 76 1.20 -13.09 -9.28
C ALA A 76 0.59 -13.52 -7.92
N ARG A 77 1.15 -13.02 -6.82
CA ARG A 77 0.59 -13.30 -5.49
C ARG A 77 -0.79 -12.67 -5.36
N ARG A 78 -1.73 -13.43 -4.80
CA ARG A 78 -3.01 -12.86 -4.40
C ARG A 78 -2.76 -11.92 -3.23
N PRO A 79 -3.32 -10.69 -3.24
CA PRO A 79 -3.28 -9.83 -2.07
C PRO A 79 -3.90 -10.57 -0.89
N THR A 80 -3.19 -10.60 0.25
CA THR A 80 -3.64 -11.27 1.48
C THR A 80 -4.59 -10.38 2.30
N GLY A 81 -4.90 -9.17 1.81
CA GLY A 81 -5.67 -8.15 2.52
C GLY A 81 -4.83 -7.42 3.57
N GLY A 82 -5.40 -6.37 4.17
CA GLY A 82 -4.74 -5.50 5.14
C GLY A 82 -4.32 -4.16 4.55
N THR A 83 -4.24 -3.12 5.39
CA THR A 83 -3.87 -1.77 4.94
C THR A 83 -2.36 -1.60 4.93
N ASP A 84 -1.79 -1.50 3.74
CA ASP A 84 -0.40 -1.07 3.52
C ASP A 84 -0.26 0.47 3.57
N ASN A 85 -0.99 1.11 4.49
CA ASN A 85 -0.85 2.54 4.68
C ASN A 85 0.49 2.80 5.39
N PRO A 86 1.38 3.64 4.82
CA PRO A 86 2.74 3.80 5.31
C PRO A 86 2.82 4.55 6.65
N TYR A 87 1.72 5.17 7.11
CA TYR A 87 1.61 5.76 8.44
C TYR A 87 1.03 4.80 9.48
N GLY A 88 0.66 3.58 9.09
CA GLY A 88 0.00 2.61 9.96
C GLY A 88 -1.51 2.85 10.11
N LEU A 89 -2.08 3.79 9.37
CA LEU A 89 -3.51 4.12 9.47
C LEU A 89 -4.40 2.98 8.99
N LEU A 90 -5.54 2.80 9.65
CA LEU A 90 -6.43 1.67 9.46
C LEU A 90 -7.89 2.13 9.52
N THR A 91 -8.71 1.69 8.57
CA THR A 91 -10.15 1.93 8.60
C THR A 91 -10.86 0.86 9.42
N GLY A 92 -12.02 1.18 10.01
CA GLY A 92 -12.83 0.19 10.73
C GLY A 92 -13.27 -0.99 9.84
N ARG A 93 -13.50 -0.73 8.55
CA ARG A 93 -13.82 -1.77 7.56
C ARG A 93 -12.64 -2.72 7.34
N ASP A 94 -11.44 -2.18 7.10
CA ASP A 94 -10.26 -3.00 6.85
C ASP A 94 -9.83 -3.77 8.10
N ALA A 95 -9.89 -3.13 9.26
CA ALA A 95 -9.67 -3.78 10.56
C ALA A 95 -10.59 -4.99 10.75
N ALA A 96 -11.87 -4.84 10.41
CA ALA A 96 -12.85 -5.90 10.60
C ALA A 96 -12.71 -7.04 9.60
N ALA A 97 -12.31 -6.74 8.36
CA ALA A 97 -12.20 -7.71 7.28
C ALA A 97 -10.85 -8.45 7.27
N HIS A 98 -9.76 -7.75 7.56
CA HIS A 98 -8.40 -8.24 7.32
C HIS A 98 -7.46 -8.11 8.53
N GLY A 99 -7.87 -7.42 9.60
CA GLY A 99 -6.95 -7.08 10.69
C GLY A 99 -5.81 -6.19 10.17
N TYR A 100 -4.57 -6.52 10.52
CA TYR A 100 -3.37 -5.89 9.97
C TYR A 100 -2.85 -6.57 8.68
N GLY A 101 -3.38 -7.74 8.31
CA GLY A 101 -2.91 -8.59 7.21
C GLY A 101 -1.68 -9.45 7.54
N ILE A 102 -1.19 -9.44 8.79
CA ILE A 102 0.08 -10.07 9.19
C ILE A 102 -0.06 -11.60 9.26
N SER A 103 -1.02 -12.10 10.03
CA SER A 103 -1.27 -13.55 10.15
C SER A 103 -1.80 -14.15 8.85
N ALA A 104 -2.58 -13.40 8.07
CA ALA A 104 -3.06 -13.83 6.76
C ALA A 104 -1.89 -14.06 5.80
N THR A 105 -0.91 -13.14 5.80
CA THR A 105 0.33 -13.27 5.02
C THR A 105 1.16 -14.47 5.48
N ALA A 106 1.29 -14.67 6.79
CA ALA A 106 2.00 -15.83 7.33
C ALA A 106 1.31 -17.16 6.99
N LEU A 107 -0.02 -17.21 7.02
CA LEU A 107 -0.81 -18.38 6.64
C LEU A 107 -0.73 -18.67 5.13
N ALA A 108 -0.67 -17.64 4.30
CA ALA A 108 -0.47 -17.79 2.86
C ALA A 108 0.91 -18.38 2.54
N GLY A 109 1.91 -18.11 3.40
CA GLY A 109 3.26 -18.63 3.27
C GLY A 109 4.03 -18.02 2.10
N ALA A 110 5.21 -18.58 1.82
CA ALA A 110 5.89 -18.29 0.57
C ALA A 110 5.08 -18.88 -0.59
N ALA A 111 4.85 -18.09 -1.63
CA ALA A 111 4.38 -18.63 -2.90
C ALA A 111 5.39 -19.67 -3.39
N GLU A 112 4.90 -20.82 -3.82
CA GLU A 112 5.72 -21.86 -4.42
C GLU A 112 6.40 -21.29 -5.67
N ASP A 113 7.73 -21.32 -5.70
CA ASP A 113 8.48 -20.92 -6.89
C ASP A 113 8.51 -22.10 -7.87
N PRO A 114 7.82 -22.02 -9.02
CA PRO A 114 7.79 -23.11 -9.99
C PRO A 114 9.17 -23.43 -10.59
N ASN A 115 10.16 -22.58 -10.35
CA ASN A 115 11.54 -22.77 -10.76
C ASN A 115 12.40 -23.46 -9.69
N GLU A 116 11.97 -23.57 -8.43
CA GLU A 116 12.77 -24.21 -7.37
C GLU A 116 13.24 -25.63 -7.71
N PRO A 117 12.40 -26.49 -8.34
CA PRO A 117 12.84 -27.83 -8.72
C PRO A 117 13.84 -27.86 -9.89
N LEU A 118 13.90 -26.81 -10.72
CA LEU A 118 14.73 -26.81 -11.94
C LEU A 118 16.22 -26.90 -11.62
N PRO A 119 16.82 -26.02 -10.78
CA PRO A 119 18.24 -26.10 -10.47
C PRO A 119 18.60 -27.23 -9.50
N ALA A 120 17.64 -27.84 -8.80
CA ALA A 120 17.92 -28.89 -7.82
C ALA A 120 18.50 -30.17 -8.47
N THR A 121 18.14 -30.44 -9.73
CA THR A 121 18.58 -31.63 -10.48
C THR A 121 19.82 -31.40 -11.36
N TRP A 122 20.32 -30.16 -11.44
CA TRP A 122 21.44 -29.80 -12.31
C TRP A 122 22.79 -29.91 -11.59
N ASP A 123 23.87 -30.02 -12.37
CA ASP A 123 25.21 -29.80 -11.83
C ASP A 123 25.39 -28.33 -11.37
N ALA A 124 26.47 -28.09 -10.62
CA ALA A 124 26.76 -26.77 -10.05
C ALA A 124 26.99 -25.69 -11.13
N GLU A 125 27.58 -26.06 -12.27
CA GLU A 125 27.91 -25.13 -13.34
C GLU A 125 26.63 -24.61 -14.01
N ARG A 126 25.73 -25.52 -14.38
CA ARG A 126 24.45 -25.20 -15.00
C ARG A 126 23.54 -24.43 -14.06
N ARG A 127 23.50 -24.78 -12.76
CA ARG A 127 22.80 -23.99 -11.73
C ARG A 127 23.34 -22.56 -11.66
N ALA A 128 24.65 -22.41 -11.64
CA ALA A 128 25.28 -21.09 -11.59
C ALA A 128 25.03 -20.30 -12.89
N ALA A 129 25.06 -20.95 -14.05
CA ALA A 129 24.72 -20.32 -15.33
C ALA A 129 23.27 -19.81 -15.35
N TRP A 130 22.33 -20.60 -14.81
CA TRP A 130 20.93 -20.21 -14.70
C TRP A 130 20.72 -19.01 -13.80
N HIS A 131 21.30 -19.01 -12.59
CA HIS A 131 21.19 -17.85 -11.68
C HIS A 131 21.81 -16.59 -12.30
N ARG A 132 23.00 -16.71 -12.91
CA ARG A 132 23.64 -15.57 -13.58
C ARG A 132 22.80 -15.04 -14.74
N ALA A 133 22.13 -15.91 -15.49
CA ALA A 133 21.24 -15.48 -16.56
C ALA A 133 19.99 -14.78 -16.02
N LEU A 134 19.41 -15.28 -14.93
CA LEU A 134 18.19 -14.72 -14.35
C LEU A 134 18.45 -13.36 -13.67
N THR A 135 19.36 -13.33 -12.70
CA THR A 135 19.57 -12.17 -11.81
C THR A 135 20.85 -11.40 -12.11
N GLY A 136 21.66 -11.85 -13.06
CA GLY A 136 22.90 -11.20 -13.49
C GLY A 136 24.16 -11.81 -12.86
N SER A 137 25.33 -11.49 -13.43
CA SER A 137 26.60 -12.13 -13.05
C SER A 137 27.36 -11.42 -11.93
N GLY A 138 26.90 -10.23 -11.52
CA GLY A 138 27.62 -9.35 -10.60
C GLY A 138 28.73 -8.51 -11.25
N ARG A 139 29.17 -8.87 -12.46
CA ARG A 139 30.24 -8.17 -13.18
C ARG A 139 29.79 -6.84 -13.78
N HIS A 140 28.54 -6.78 -14.25
CA HIS A 140 27.95 -5.56 -14.80
C HIS A 140 26.85 -5.08 -13.86
N HIS A 141 27.15 -4.07 -13.06
CA HIS A 141 26.19 -3.52 -12.12
C HIS A 141 26.20 -1.99 -12.15
N ARG A 142 25.09 -1.41 -11.70
CA ARG A 142 24.96 0.02 -11.43
C ARG A 142 24.56 0.21 -9.98
N THR A 143 25.10 1.26 -9.36
CA THR A 143 24.65 1.72 -8.06
C THR A 143 23.72 2.89 -8.27
N LEU A 144 22.48 2.75 -7.82
CA LEU A 144 21.47 3.78 -7.81
C LEU A 144 21.44 4.43 -6.44
N THR A 145 21.24 5.74 -6.42
CA THR A 145 21.14 6.52 -5.20
C THR A 145 19.98 7.49 -5.32
N ALA A 146 19.30 7.75 -4.20
CA ALA A 146 18.31 8.81 -4.10
C ALA A 146 18.27 9.35 -2.67
N PRO A 147 17.96 10.64 -2.48
CA PRO A 147 17.74 11.20 -1.15
C PRO A 147 16.68 10.39 -0.37
N GLY A 148 17.00 10.02 0.87
CA GLY A 148 16.09 9.27 1.74
C GLY A 148 15.92 7.79 1.39
N ALA A 149 16.64 7.27 0.39
CA ALA A 149 16.67 5.84 0.08
C ALA A 149 18.05 5.25 0.35
N ALA A 150 18.09 3.96 0.71
CA ALA A 150 19.34 3.22 0.72
C ALA A 150 19.90 3.11 -0.71
N SER A 151 21.23 3.09 -0.83
CA SER A 151 21.86 2.85 -2.13
C SER A 151 21.54 1.43 -2.62
N LEU A 152 21.10 1.31 -3.87
CA LEU A 152 20.71 0.04 -4.46
C LEU A 152 21.70 -0.36 -5.55
N ARG A 153 22.35 -1.52 -5.38
CA ARG A 153 23.18 -2.11 -6.43
C ARG A 153 22.35 -3.08 -7.26
N ILE A 154 22.20 -2.80 -8.55
CA ILE A 154 21.46 -3.64 -9.49
C ILE A 154 22.40 -4.26 -10.52
N ASN A 155 22.23 -5.54 -10.80
CA ASN A 155 22.89 -6.17 -11.94
C ASN A 155 22.17 -5.76 -13.22
N THR A 156 22.95 -5.48 -14.26
CA THR A 156 22.45 -4.96 -15.55
C THR A 156 22.53 -5.99 -16.68
N ASP A 157 23.04 -7.18 -16.39
CA ASP A 157 23.25 -8.27 -17.35
C ASP A 157 22.29 -9.47 -17.16
N GLY A 158 21.38 -9.39 -16.18
CA GLY A 158 20.36 -10.40 -15.90
C GLY A 158 19.06 -10.23 -16.70
N CYS A 159 18.29 -11.31 -16.81
CA CYS A 159 17.00 -11.33 -17.49
C CYS A 159 15.92 -10.52 -16.77
N VAL A 160 15.93 -10.45 -15.45
CA VAL A 160 15.02 -9.58 -14.69
C VAL A 160 15.24 -8.12 -15.08
N TYR A 161 16.49 -7.65 -15.10
CA TYR A 161 16.81 -6.28 -15.49
C TYR A 161 16.46 -5.99 -16.96
N ALA A 162 16.77 -6.92 -17.86
CA ALA A 162 16.43 -6.78 -19.27
C ALA A 162 14.91 -6.72 -19.50
N ALA A 163 14.13 -7.56 -18.81
CA ALA A 163 12.68 -7.56 -18.86
C ALA A 163 12.09 -6.23 -18.37
N ARG A 164 12.54 -5.74 -17.21
CA ARG A 164 12.11 -4.45 -16.66
C ARG A 164 12.48 -3.28 -17.56
N THR A 165 13.69 -3.28 -18.12
CA THR A 165 14.13 -2.23 -19.04
C THR A 165 13.26 -2.20 -20.31
N ALA A 166 12.87 -3.37 -20.83
CA ALA A 166 11.98 -3.45 -21.99
C ALA A 166 10.54 -3.02 -21.66
N LEU A 167 10.03 -3.38 -20.48
CA LEU A 167 8.66 -3.12 -20.07
C LEU A 167 8.46 -1.66 -19.60
N TYR A 168 9.31 -1.18 -18.71
CA TYR A 168 9.18 0.12 -18.04
C TYR A 168 10.09 1.20 -18.64
N GLY A 169 11.18 0.82 -19.31
CA GLY A 169 12.21 1.73 -19.80
C GLY A 169 13.42 1.83 -18.85
N SER A 170 14.54 2.33 -19.37
CA SER A 170 15.83 2.38 -18.66
C SER A 170 15.88 3.33 -17.47
N ALA A 171 14.93 4.27 -17.37
CA ALA A 171 14.81 5.22 -16.27
C ALA A 171 14.01 4.67 -15.07
N TRP A 172 13.34 3.53 -15.22
CA TRP A 172 12.41 2.97 -14.23
C TRP A 172 13.02 2.83 -12.84
N GLU A 173 14.11 2.06 -12.71
CA GLU A 173 14.71 1.73 -11.42
C GLU A 173 15.15 3.00 -10.65
N GLN A 174 15.66 4.01 -11.35
CA GLN A 174 16.02 5.29 -10.73
C GLN A 174 14.78 6.09 -10.31
N ALA A 175 13.72 6.11 -11.15
CA ALA A 175 12.48 6.80 -10.83
C ALA A 175 11.77 6.17 -9.61
N GLU A 176 11.72 4.84 -9.55
CA GLU A 176 11.16 4.10 -8.41
C GLU A 176 11.93 4.39 -7.13
N LEU A 177 13.26 4.27 -7.15
CA LEU A 177 14.11 4.55 -5.99
C LEU A 177 13.94 6.00 -5.51
N THR A 178 13.83 6.95 -6.44
CA THR A 178 13.67 8.38 -6.12
C THR A 178 12.34 8.64 -5.44
N VAL A 179 11.23 8.11 -5.97
CA VAL A 179 9.91 8.29 -5.36
C VAL A 179 9.79 7.54 -4.03
N ALA A 180 10.40 6.35 -3.90
CA ALA A 180 10.46 5.62 -2.64
C ALA A 180 11.21 6.42 -1.56
N GLY A 181 12.36 7.01 -1.89
CA GLY A 181 13.12 7.87 -0.98
C GLY A 181 12.38 9.14 -0.59
N LEU A 182 11.67 9.78 -1.53
CA LEU A 182 10.81 10.93 -1.24
C LEU A 182 9.64 10.54 -0.33
N ALA A 183 8.97 9.41 -0.60
CA ALA A 183 7.86 8.94 0.24
C ALA A 183 8.34 8.62 1.67
N ALA A 184 9.50 7.98 1.83
CA ALA A 184 10.09 7.71 3.13
C ALA A 184 10.43 9.00 3.90
N GLN A 185 10.95 10.04 3.22
CA GLN A 185 11.17 11.35 3.84
C GLN A 185 9.88 12.03 4.27
N VAL A 186 8.83 11.97 3.43
CA VAL A 186 7.51 12.50 3.78
C VAL A 186 7.00 11.80 5.02
N VAL A 187 7.05 10.46 5.05
CA VAL A 187 6.61 9.67 6.22
C VAL A 187 7.38 10.07 7.47
N ALA A 188 8.70 10.08 7.41
CA ALA A 188 9.54 10.42 8.56
C ALA A 188 9.21 11.81 9.12
N ARG A 189 9.03 12.82 8.25
CA ARG A 189 8.70 14.19 8.66
C ARG A 189 7.29 14.32 9.23
N VAL A 190 6.32 13.60 8.67
CA VAL A 190 4.93 13.58 9.16
C VAL A 190 4.86 12.90 10.52
N THR A 191 5.54 11.76 10.70
CA THR A 191 5.54 11.04 11.99
C THR A 191 6.29 11.77 13.10
N ALA A 192 7.13 12.74 12.73
CA ALA A 192 7.81 13.65 13.66
C ALA A 192 7.04 14.97 13.91
N ASP A 193 5.94 15.21 13.19
CA ASP A 193 5.14 16.43 13.36
C ASP A 193 4.43 16.43 14.72
N ARG A 194 4.39 17.59 15.37
CA ARG A 194 3.79 17.73 16.71
C ARG A 194 2.31 17.33 16.73
N ALA A 195 1.55 17.62 15.67
CA ALA A 195 0.14 17.26 15.61
C ALA A 195 -0.04 15.73 15.50
N PHE A 196 0.82 15.06 14.72
CA PHE A 196 0.83 13.60 14.64
C PHE A 196 1.17 12.97 15.99
N LEU A 197 2.23 13.46 16.64
CA LEU A 197 2.68 12.94 17.93
C LEU A 197 1.62 13.11 19.03
N ALA A 198 0.92 14.26 19.06
CA ALA A 198 -0.18 14.48 20.00
C ALA A 198 -1.33 13.49 19.76
N ALA A 199 -1.79 13.34 18.51
CA ALA A 199 -2.84 12.38 18.18
C ALA A 199 -2.41 10.92 18.46
N GLN A 200 -1.13 10.58 18.28
CA GLN A 200 -0.61 9.26 18.65
C GLN A 200 -0.61 9.04 20.18
N GLN A 201 -0.36 10.08 20.99
CA GLN A 201 -0.47 9.98 22.44
C GLN A 201 -1.91 9.73 22.90
N ASP A 202 -2.88 10.44 22.31
CA ASP A 202 -4.31 10.22 22.57
C ASP A 202 -4.75 8.82 22.13
N TRP A 203 -4.30 8.38 20.95
CA TRP A 203 -4.49 7.01 20.47
C TRP A 203 -3.92 5.97 21.45
N ALA A 204 -2.71 6.18 21.96
CA ALA A 204 -2.07 5.25 22.89
C ALA A 204 -2.81 5.18 24.24
N ALA A 205 -3.37 6.30 24.69
CA ALA A 205 -4.24 6.33 25.87
C ALA A 205 -5.51 5.49 25.64
N CYS A 206 -6.20 5.67 24.52
CA CYS A 206 -7.36 4.85 24.15
C CYS A 206 -7.02 3.36 24.05
N MET A 207 -5.89 3.01 23.44
CA MET A 207 -5.44 1.61 23.33
C MET A 207 -5.18 0.99 24.70
N ARG A 208 -4.55 1.73 25.62
CA ARG A 208 -4.32 1.30 27.00
C ARG A 208 -5.63 1.06 27.75
N ASP A 209 -6.60 1.97 27.62
CA ASP A 209 -7.93 1.83 28.24
C ASP A 209 -8.70 0.64 27.65
N ALA A 210 -8.41 0.30 26.39
CA ALA A 210 -8.92 -0.89 25.71
C ALA A 210 -8.10 -2.18 26.00
N GLY A 211 -7.14 -2.12 26.92
CA GLY A 211 -6.36 -3.27 27.40
C GLY A 211 -5.05 -3.54 26.64
N GLU A 212 -4.67 -2.71 25.67
CA GLU A 212 -3.47 -2.87 24.85
C GLU A 212 -2.33 -1.96 25.34
N ARG A 213 -1.21 -2.55 25.77
CA ARG A 213 -0.03 -1.79 26.24
C ARG A 213 0.89 -1.42 25.10
N VAL A 214 0.45 -0.47 24.27
CA VAL A 214 1.19 0.01 23.10
C VAL A 214 1.25 1.54 23.09
N SER A 215 2.39 2.09 22.68
CA SER A 215 2.66 3.53 22.59
C SER A 215 2.77 4.04 21.16
N THR A 216 2.97 3.16 20.18
CA THR A 216 3.02 3.52 18.76
C THR A 216 2.21 2.55 17.89
N LEU A 217 1.74 3.03 16.73
CA LEU A 217 1.03 2.22 15.73
C LEU A 217 1.86 1.01 15.29
N GLN A 218 3.17 1.20 15.16
CA GLN A 218 4.14 0.16 14.82
C GLN A 218 4.21 -0.89 15.92
N GLN A 219 4.16 -0.50 17.20
CA GLN A 219 4.16 -1.45 18.31
C GLN A 219 2.88 -2.31 18.32
N ALA A 220 1.71 -1.75 17.98
CA ALA A 220 0.48 -2.52 17.87
C ALA A 220 0.57 -3.63 16.81
N ARG A 221 1.15 -3.32 15.64
CA ARG A 221 1.47 -4.32 14.61
C ARG A 221 2.54 -5.31 15.08
N GLY A 222 3.57 -4.83 15.78
CA GLY A 222 4.66 -5.62 16.34
C GLY A 222 4.20 -6.73 17.29
N VAL A 223 3.18 -6.49 18.10
CA VAL A 223 2.58 -7.52 18.98
C VAL A 223 2.12 -8.75 18.18
N ILE A 224 1.54 -8.53 17.00
CA ILE A 224 1.07 -9.62 16.13
C ILE A 224 2.22 -10.25 15.36
N GLN A 225 3.17 -9.44 14.86
CA GLN A 225 4.38 -9.94 14.21
C GLN A 225 5.14 -10.93 15.11
N ASP A 226 5.41 -10.53 16.35
CA ASP A 226 6.06 -11.35 17.36
C ASP A 226 5.27 -12.64 17.67
N ALA A 227 3.93 -12.55 17.69
CA ALA A 227 3.07 -13.70 17.93
C ALA A 227 3.10 -14.69 16.75
N VAL A 228 3.11 -14.20 15.52
CA VAL A 228 3.27 -15.02 14.31
C VAL A 228 4.61 -15.74 14.32
N GLU A 229 5.70 -15.05 14.65
CA GLU A 229 7.05 -15.63 14.68
C GLU A 229 7.17 -16.76 15.71
N ARG A 230 6.50 -16.64 16.86
CA ARG A 230 6.44 -17.70 17.88
C ARG A 230 5.50 -18.87 17.55
N ALA A 231 4.55 -18.67 16.63
CA ALA A 231 3.40 -19.56 16.41
C ALA A 231 3.63 -20.71 15.41
N ALA A 232 4.83 -20.91 14.88
CA ALA A 232 5.08 -21.91 13.82
C ALA A 232 4.75 -23.36 14.27
N PRO A 233 4.10 -24.21 13.42
CA PRO A 233 3.89 -24.00 11.99
C PRO A 233 2.48 -23.57 11.54
N ARG A 234 1.34 -23.96 12.16
CA ARG A 234 -0.01 -23.58 11.61
C ARG A 234 -1.16 -23.47 12.62
N ALA A 235 -1.26 -24.37 13.60
CA ALA A 235 -2.37 -24.36 14.56
C ALA A 235 -2.41 -23.08 15.44
N PRO A 236 -1.27 -22.54 15.92
CA PRO A 236 -1.27 -21.29 16.67
C PRO A 236 -1.57 -20.06 15.79
N LEU A 237 -1.24 -20.07 14.49
CA LEU A 237 -1.46 -18.94 13.58
C LEU A 237 -2.93 -18.54 13.40
N ARG A 238 -3.86 -19.51 13.42
CA ARG A 238 -5.31 -19.19 13.37
C ARG A 238 -5.79 -18.45 14.62
N ALA A 239 -5.23 -18.77 15.79
CA ALA A 239 -5.53 -18.07 17.03
C ALA A 239 -4.91 -16.66 17.02
N VAL A 240 -3.68 -16.53 16.51
CA VAL A 240 -3.03 -15.22 16.29
C VAL A 240 -3.87 -14.35 15.35
N GLY A 241 -4.44 -14.90 14.27
CA GLY A 241 -5.29 -14.13 13.36
C GLY A 241 -6.59 -13.63 14.01
N ARG A 242 -7.23 -14.40 14.90
CA ARG A 242 -8.38 -13.90 15.67
C ARG A 242 -7.99 -12.74 16.59
N ARG A 243 -6.84 -12.87 17.27
CA ARG A 243 -6.29 -11.82 18.12
C ARG A 243 -5.95 -10.57 17.31
N GLU A 244 -5.35 -10.73 16.14
CA GLU A 244 -5.03 -9.64 15.23
C GLU A 244 -6.26 -8.83 14.85
N VAL A 245 -7.35 -9.47 14.42
CA VAL A 245 -8.60 -8.77 14.08
C VAL A 245 -9.18 -8.02 15.28
N GLU A 246 -9.08 -8.59 16.49
CA GLU A 246 -9.54 -7.93 17.71
C GLU A 246 -8.73 -6.66 18.03
N ILE A 247 -7.39 -6.75 18.00
CA ILE A 247 -6.51 -5.58 18.21
C ILE A 247 -6.76 -4.54 17.12
N ALA A 248 -6.80 -4.95 15.86
CA ALA A 248 -7.00 -4.06 14.72
C ALA A 248 -8.33 -3.29 14.81
N ARG A 249 -9.40 -3.92 15.30
CA ARG A 249 -10.70 -3.23 15.53
C ARG A 249 -10.60 -2.18 16.63
N ARG A 250 -9.89 -2.48 17.73
CA ARG A 250 -9.63 -1.50 18.79
C ARG A 250 -8.77 -0.35 18.26
N ASP A 251 -7.72 -0.67 17.51
CA ASP A 251 -6.81 0.27 16.89
C ASP A 251 -7.56 1.24 15.98
N ALA A 252 -8.32 0.73 14.99
CA ALA A 252 -9.08 1.59 14.07
C ALA A 252 -10.09 2.51 14.80
N ARG A 253 -10.73 2.03 15.87
CA ARG A 253 -11.59 2.87 16.71
C ARG A 253 -10.77 3.98 17.39
N CYS A 254 -9.68 3.63 18.06
CA CYS A 254 -8.82 4.59 18.73
C CYS A 254 -8.17 5.59 17.76
N GLN A 255 -7.86 5.20 16.52
CA GLN A 255 -7.37 6.10 15.48
C GLN A 255 -8.43 7.13 15.07
N SER A 256 -9.69 6.70 15.00
CA SER A 256 -10.81 7.59 14.73
C SER A 256 -11.06 8.57 15.88
N GLU A 257 -11.08 8.09 17.13
CA GLU A 257 -11.35 8.91 18.33
C GLU A 257 -10.25 9.95 18.58
N SER A 258 -8.99 9.60 18.29
CA SER A 258 -7.84 10.51 18.41
C SER A 258 -7.68 11.49 17.23
N GLY A 259 -8.51 11.39 16.19
CA GLY A 259 -8.38 12.23 14.99
C GLY A 259 -7.06 12.02 14.23
N LEU A 260 -6.41 10.88 14.40
CA LEU A 260 -5.05 10.60 13.89
C LEU A 260 -4.93 10.77 12.37
N ALA A 261 -5.95 10.35 11.61
CA ALA A 261 -5.96 10.51 10.15
C ALA A 261 -6.01 11.99 9.73
N GLY A 262 -6.73 12.84 10.47
CA GLY A 262 -6.81 14.29 10.23
C GLY A 262 -5.49 14.99 10.56
N ALA A 263 -4.88 14.65 11.70
CA ALA A 263 -3.56 15.14 12.08
C ALA A 263 -2.49 14.75 11.04
N THR A 264 -2.50 13.49 10.60
CA THR A 264 -1.59 12.97 9.56
C THR A 264 -1.76 13.72 8.25
N ARG A 265 -3.00 13.94 7.78
CA ARG A 265 -3.28 14.66 6.53
C ARG A 265 -2.75 16.10 6.59
N THR A 266 -3.03 16.81 7.68
CA THR A 266 -2.59 18.20 7.88
C THR A 266 -1.06 18.30 7.89
N ALA A 267 -0.38 17.38 8.59
CA ALA A 267 1.07 17.31 8.60
C ALA A 267 1.63 16.97 7.21
N GLN A 268 1.02 16.02 6.49
CA GLN A 268 1.44 15.63 5.15
C GLN A 268 1.32 16.79 4.16
N GLU A 269 0.21 17.52 4.15
CA GLU A 269 0.01 18.68 3.28
C GLU A 269 1.12 19.73 3.48
N ARG A 270 1.48 20.02 4.73
CA ARG A 270 2.58 20.93 5.07
C ARG A 270 3.94 20.41 4.59
N VAL A 271 4.21 19.13 4.83
CA VAL A 271 5.48 18.49 4.44
C VAL A 271 5.63 18.46 2.92
N GLU A 272 4.58 18.08 2.20
CA GLU A 272 4.59 17.99 0.74
C GLU A 272 4.62 19.37 0.06
N ALA A 273 3.97 20.38 0.64
CA ALA A 273 4.06 21.76 0.14
C ALA A 273 5.49 22.33 0.23
N ALA A 274 6.32 21.81 1.14
CA ALA A 274 7.71 22.19 1.30
C ALA A 274 8.70 21.35 0.46
N LEU A 275 8.21 20.39 -0.35
CA LEU A 275 9.08 19.62 -1.24
C LEU A 275 9.52 20.47 -2.45
N PRO A 276 10.76 20.25 -2.95
CA PRO A 276 11.23 20.93 -4.14
C PRO A 276 10.43 20.52 -5.38
N ASP A 277 10.41 21.38 -6.40
CA ASP A 277 9.74 21.11 -7.69
C ASP A 277 10.22 19.80 -8.36
N SER A 278 11.47 19.42 -8.13
CA SER A 278 12.04 18.16 -8.60
C SER A 278 11.31 16.93 -8.04
N ALA A 279 10.70 17.01 -6.86
CA ALA A 279 9.88 15.93 -6.32
C ALA A 279 8.62 15.70 -7.16
N ARG A 280 7.95 16.79 -7.58
CA ARG A 280 6.78 16.70 -8.46
C ARG A 280 7.14 16.11 -9.82
N GLN A 281 8.30 16.50 -10.38
CA GLN A 281 8.81 15.95 -11.64
C GLN A 281 9.16 14.45 -11.53
N ALA A 282 9.80 14.03 -10.43
CA ALA A 282 10.12 12.63 -10.18
C ALA A 282 8.85 11.78 -10.08
N THR A 283 7.84 12.25 -9.34
CA THR A 283 6.52 11.61 -9.25
C THR A 283 5.84 11.50 -10.62
N ALA A 284 5.80 12.58 -11.40
CA ALA A 284 5.22 12.56 -12.75
C ALA A 284 5.95 11.59 -13.69
N THR A 285 7.27 11.52 -13.58
CA THR A 285 8.12 10.59 -14.36
C THR A 285 7.76 9.14 -14.04
N LEU A 286 7.70 8.76 -12.76
CA LEU A 286 7.32 7.41 -12.36
C LEU A 286 5.93 7.02 -12.87
N LEU A 287 4.96 7.91 -12.71
CA LEU A 287 3.58 7.69 -13.18
C LEU A 287 3.52 7.51 -14.70
N SER A 288 4.28 8.31 -15.46
CA SER A 288 4.35 8.18 -16.92
C SER A 288 4.98 6.85 -17.36
N LEU A 289 6.09 6.43 -16.72
CA LEU A 289 6.73 5.15 -17.01
C LEU A 289 5.81 3.98 -16.71
N ARG A 290 5.08 4.03 -15.58
CA ARG A 290 4.10 3.00 -15.22
C ARG A 290 2.94 2.93 -16.20
N ALA A 291 2.41 4.09 -16.61
CA ALA A 291 1.32 4.14 -17.60
C ALA A 291 1.77 3.53 -18.94
N ALA A 292 2.98 3.85 -19.41
CA ALA A 292 3.54 3.26 -20.62
C ALA A 292 3.77 1.74 -20.48
N ALA A 293 4.20 1.27 -19.31
CA ALA A 293 4.35 -0.16 -19.04
C ALA A 293 3.00 -0.89 -19.05
N LEU A 294 1.95 -0.30 -18.48
CA LEU A 294 0.60 -0.84 -18.51
C LEU A 294 0.04 -0.93 -19.94
N ASP A 295 0.27 0.09 -20.78
CA ASP A 295 -0.08 0.04 -22.20
C ASP A 295 0.62 -1.14 -22.91
N ARG A 296 1.93 -1.30 -22.70
CA ARG A 296 2.70 -2.42 -23.24
C ARG A 296 2.22 -3.78 -22.71
N ALA A 297 1.84 -3.86 -21.43
CA ALA A 297 1.37 -5.10 -20.81
C ALA A 297 0.02 -5.58 -21.38
N SER A 298 -0.77 -4.66 -21.94
CA SER A 298 -2.08 -4.96 -22.55
C SER A 298 -2.01 -5.39 -24.02
N ARG A 299 -0.83 -5.29 -24.66
CA ARG A 299 -0.57 -5.74 -26.03
C ARG A 299 -0.12 -7.20 -26.06
#